data_AF-A0A9D7R9X5-F1
#
_entry.id   AF-A0A9D7R9X5-F1
#
_cell.length_a   1.000
_cell.length_b   1.000
_cell.length_c   1.000
_cell.angle_alpha   90.00
_cell.angle_beta   90.00
_cell.angle_gamma   90.00
#
_symmetry.space_group_name_H-M   'P 1'
#
loop_
_entity.id
_entity.type
_entity.pdbx_description
1 polymer ?
#
loop_
_entity_poly.entity_id
_entity_poly.type
_entity_poly.pdbx_seq_one_letter_code
_entity_poly.pdbx_strand_id
1 'polypeptide(L)'
;MAKLATGIDVGTTAVRIVQGYDKKGVFTLSGFVSSPRQGEPATEALIAALDGARVKPAAARIGVTGRDAMFRYLQIPDTGDAQLKKFVDFEVSELNEQSGGDIVGGFNLLHPPSLSDELTVGIALTKASLLEELASELKASTKLRAKGFSPNAVALFDAWLRTDPEGGSTVLIASIGEENTDVAIANGTDLYFARNLSGGARFFVEALREKLRVTREEAIALLRDQADLDPAKKGSYASPKAEKVTQALLGPAGQLNSLLQSAQMFARTQAKISELKVDRILLCGGGARTGGLCPYLATTTGLPVELFDPFDDIDLSELPDELFEALEGQRLEAVVALGHALAEADPKLYQLEIVPPSLARRRNLLQRTSFLVAAGVLALAYLILAYDRASETRGILERYQKTHGARVSALLAADQQATRAAESFSELWGRSARIEPWLQASPALLAALETVQSVLPEDFTIERVQLARASASAGSGIDGRPIVQIAIHYMQRGGDWARDRRSFYENGLLAPGRFTPQQCRVLEGAKVPQAMKRASLVLEIDPFAPTREVEPEAEVAEAETGGEKPR
;
A
#
# COMPACT_ATOMS: atom_id res chain seq x y z
N MET A 1 -19.54 -27.79 8.17
CA MET A 1 -20.75 -28.17 7.40
C MET A 1 -20.43 -27.99 5.94
N ALA A 2 -20.73 -28.96 5.08
CA ALA A 2 -20.58 -28.79 3.64
C ALA A 2 -21.50 -27.64 3.20
N LYS A 3 -20.98 -26.74 2.36
CA LYS A 3 -21.72 -25.58 1.89
C LYS A 3 -22.67 -26.04 0.78
N LEU A 4 -23.96 -25.78 0.96
CA LEU A 4 -24.95 -26.06 -0.06
C LEU A 4 -24.71 -25.16 -1.29
N ALA A 5 -24.71 -25.77 -2.47
CA ALA A 5 -24.48 -25.14 -3.76
C ALA A 5 -25.70 -25.36 -4.66
N THR A 6 -26.09 -24.32 -5.38
CA THR A 6 -27.19 -24.38 -6.34
C THR A 6 -26.69 -23.99 -7.72
N GLY A 7 -26.99 -24.81 -8.72
CA GLY A 7 -26.80 -24.51 -10.13
C GLY A 7 -28.14 -24.31 -10.81
N ILE A 8 -28.24 -23.27 -11.64
CA ILE A 8 -29.49 -22.90 -12.31
C ILE A 8 -29.20 -22.79 -13.80
N ASP A 9 -29.88 -23.59 -14.62
CA ASP A 9 -29.93 -23.43 -16.07
C ASP A 9 -31.21 -22.69 -16.45
N VAL A 10 -31.05 -21.49 -17.01
CA VAL A 10 -32.14 -20.65 -17.51
C VAL A 10 -32.31 -20.92 -19.01
N GLY A 11 -32.74 -22.14 -19.33
CA GLY A 11 -33.00 -22.56 -20.71
C GLY A 11 -34.15 -21.79 -21.35
N THR A 12 -34.32 -21.90 -22.67
CA THR A 12 -35.40 -21.21 -23.39
C THR A 12 -36.78 -21.83 -23.18
N THR A 13 -36.84 -23.13 -22.91
CA THR A 13 -38.09 -23.89 -22.72
C THR A 13 -38.39 -24.29 -21.30
N ALA A 14 -37.38 -24.31 -20.44
CA ALA A 14 -37.52 -24.69 -19.05
C ALA A 14 -36.39 -24.08 -18.24
N VAL A 15 -36.69 -23.80 -16.97
CA VAL A 15 -35.69 -23.48 -15.95
C VAL A 15 -35.42 -24.75 -15.16
N ARG A 16 -34.14 -25.09 -15.01
CA ARG A 16 -33.71 -26.26 -14.24
C ARG A 16 -32.81 -25.85 -13.10
N ILE A 17 -33.05 -26.43 -11.95
CA ILE A 17 -32.34 -26.13 -10.70
C ILE A 17 -31.82 -27.44 -10.14
N VAL A 18 -30.52 -27.51 -9.92
CA VAL A 18 -29.84 -28.61 -9.23
C VAL A 18 -29.23 -28.05 -7.95
N GLN A 19 -29.44 -28.73 -6.84
CA GLN A 19 -28.88 -28.37 -5.54
C GLN A 19 -28.20 -29.57 -4.89
N GLY A 20 -27.00 -29.35 -4.38
CA GLY A 20 -26.23 -30.38 -3.70
C GLY A 20 -25.05 -29.79 -2.95
N TYR A 21 -24.19 -30.66 -2.47
CA TYR A 21 -22.99 -30.28 -1.74
C TYR A 21 -21.90 -31.32 -1.91
N ASP A 22 -20.64 -30.91 -1.79
CA ASP A 22 -19.51 -31.84 -1.83
C ASP A 22 -19.26 -32.47 -0.46
N LYS A 23 -19.14 -33.81 -0.45
CA LYS A 23 -18.88 -34.65 0.72
C LYS A 23 -17.69 -35.55 0.41
N LYS A 24 -16.51 -35.12 0.88
CA LYS A 24 -15.23 -35.85 0.71
C LYS A 24 -14.86 -36.10 -0.76
N GLY A 25 -15.16 -35.17 -1.66
CA GLY A 25 -14.83 -35.30 -3.08
C GLY A 25 -15.86 -36.09 -3.86
N VAL A 26 -17.03 -36.39 -3.30
CA VAL A 26 -18.22 -36.90 -4.02
C VAL A 26 -19.35 -35.88 -3.87
N PHE A 27 -19.99 -35.50 -4.97
CA PHE A 27 -21.05 -34.50 -4.95
C PHE A 27 -22.36 -35.21 -4.65
N THR A 28 -23.00 -34.87 -3.54
CA THR A 28 -24.29 -35.42 -3.14
C THR A 28 -25.40 -34.46 -3.57
N LEU A 29 -26.29 -34.94 -4.44
CA LEU A 29 -27.43 -34.19 -4.94
C LEU A 29 -28.58 -34.30 -3.94
N SER A 30 -29.12 -33.15 -3.54
CA SER A 30 -30.16 -33.03 -2.50
C SER A 30 -31.47 -32.40 -3.00
N GLY A 31 -31.47 -31.81 -4.20
CA GLY A 31 -32.66 -31.24 -4.81
C GLY A 31 -32.55 -31.06 -6.31
N PHE A 32 -33.65 -31.31 -7.00
CA PHE A 32 -33.82 -31.07 -8.43
C PHE A 32 -35.19 -30.46 -8.68
N VAL A 33 -35.27 -29.45 -9.54
CA VAL A 33 -36.53 -28.89 -10.03
C VAL A 33 -36.40 -28.56 -11.51
N SER A 34 -37.45 -28.87 -12.26
CA SER A 34 -37.62 -28.48 -13.65
C SER A 34 -38.98 -27.82 -13.81
N SER A 35 -38.99 -26.59 -14.31
CA SER A 35 -40.21 -25.82 -14.55
C SER A 35 -40.26 -25.36 -16.00
N PRO A 36 -41.32 -25.64 -16.77
CA PRO A 36 -41.44 -25.21 -18.15
C PRO A 36 -41.61 -23.69 -18.24
N ARG A 37 -40.91 -23.06 -19.20
CA ARG A 37 -41.11 -21.67 -19.61
C ARG A 37 -42.15 -21.64 -20.70
N GLN A 38 -43.40 -21.33 -20.35
CA GLN A 38 -44.51 -21.22 -21.31
C GLN A 38 -44.46 -19.89 -22.09
N GLY A 39 -43.26 -19.50 -22.58
CA GLY A 39 -43.00 -18.19 -23.18
C GLY A 39 -42.78 -17.07 -22.17
N GLU A 40 -42.79 -17.38 -20.87
CA GLU A 40 -42.58 -16.43 -19.78
C GLU A 40 -41.14 -15.88 -19.75
N PRO A 41 -40.96 -14.64 -19.24
CA PRO A 41 -39.67 -14.09 -18.90
C PRO A 41 -38.86 -15.06 -18.03
N ALA A 42 -37.53 -15.02 -18.19
CA ALA A 42 -36.61 -15.89 -17.47
C ALA A 42 -36.76 -15.79 -15.94
N THR A 43 -37.01 -14.58 -15.46
CA THR A 43 -37.15 -14.26 -14.05
C THR A 43 -38.40 -14.85 -13.42
N GLU A 44 -39.56 -14.66 -14.05
CA GLU A 44 -40.85 -15.17 -13.59
C GLU A 44 -40.85 -16.69 -13.49
N ALA A 45 -40.40 -17.38 -14.54
CA ALA A 45 -40.32 -18.83 -14.56
C ALA A 45 -39.35 -19.38 -13.51
N LEU A 46 -38.25 -18.66 -13.25
CA LEU A 46 -37.30 -19.03 -12.20
C LEU A 46 -37.88 -18.84 -10.80
N ILE A 47 -38.61 -17.76 -10.55
CA ILE A 47 -39.31 -17.54 -9.28
C ILE A 47 -40.36 -18.62 -9.06
N ALA A 48 -41.18 -18.90 -10.08
CA ALA A 48 -42.19 -19.96 -10.03
C ALA A 48 -41.56 -21.34 -9.76
N ALA A 49 -40.42 -21.64 -10.41
CA ALA A 49 -39.66 -22.86 -10.14
C ALA A 49 -39.19 -22.93 -8.68
N LEU A 50 -38.69 -21.83 -8.12
CA LEU A 50 -38.20 -21.76 -6.74
C LEU A 50 -39.32 -21.81 -5.70
N ASP A 51 -40.49 -21.26 -5.98
CA ASP A 51 -41.66 -21.32 -5.09
C ASP A 51 -42.26 -22.73 -5.04
N GLY A 52 -42.26 -23.43 -6.18
CA GLY A 52 -42.64 -24.85 -6.24
C GLY A 52 -41.59 -25.79 -5.65
N ALA A 53 -40.37 -25.30 -5.42
CA ALA A 53 -39.24 -26.09 -4.96
C ALA A 53 -39.18 -26.23 -3.44
N ARG A 54 -38.95 -27.45 -2.93
CA ARG A 54 -38.40 -27.66 -1.57
C ARG A 54 -36.88 -27.42 -1.51
N VAL A 55 -36.37 -26.50 -2.33
CA VAL A 55 -34.93 -26.20 -2.43
C VAL A 55 -34.56 -25.22 -1.31
N LYS A 56 -33.55 -25.58 -0.51
CA LYS A 56 -33.13 -24.74 0.62
C LYS A 56 -32.44 -23.48 0.08
N PRO A 57 -32.61 -22.31 0.71
CA PRO A 57 -31.90 -21.10 0.26
C PRO A 57 -30.39 -21.30 0.33
N ALA A 58 -29.72 -21.14 -0.81
CA ALA A 58 -28.27 -21.28 -0.94
C ALA A 58 -27.68 -20.24 -1.90
N ALA A 59 -26.34 -20.22 -1.98
CA ALA A 59 -25.64 -19.49 -3.02
C ALA A 59 -25.86 -20.21 -4.36
N ALA A 60 -26.20 -19.43 -5.38
CA ALA A 60 -26.49 -19.98 -6.70
C ALA A 60 -25.55 -19.42 -7.77
N ARG A 61 -25.12 -20.31 -8.66
CA ARG A 61 -24.51 -19.98 -9.95
C ARG A 61 -25.57 -20.15 -11.04
N ILE A 62 -25.69 -19.14 -11.89
CA ILE A 62 -26.76 -19.06 -12.90
C ILE A 62 -26.16 -19.10 -14.29
N GLY A 63 -26.73 -19.96 -15.13
CA GLY A 63 -26.37 -20.13 -16.52
C GLY A 63 -26.84 -19.00 -17.41
N VAL A 64 -25.97 -18.60 -18.33
CA VAL A 64 -26.30 -17.73 -19.48
C VAL A 64 -25.95 -18.45 -20.78
N THR A 65 -26.77 -18.27 -21.81
CA THR A 65 -26.59 -18.92 -23.12
C THR A 65 -27.19 -18.06 -24.25
N GLY A 66 -27.02 -18.52 -25.48
CA GLY A 66 -27.67 -17.90 -26.64
C GLY A 66 -27.28 -16.44 -26.85
N ARG A 67 -28.26 -15.59 -27.16
CA ARG A 67 -28.03 -14.16 -27.43
C ARG A 67 -27.58 -13.37 -26.20
N ASP A 68 -27.75 -13.96 -25.02
CA ASP A 68 -27.41 -13.36 -23.74
C ASP A 68 -25.97 -13.63 -23.32
N ALA A 69 -25.24 -14.47 -24.06
CA ALA A 69 -23.83 -14.78 -23.80
C ALA A 69 -23.02 -14.75 -25.10
N MET A 70 -21.88 -14.07 -25.07
CA MET A 70 -20.91 -14.03 -26.16
C MET A 70 -19.53 -14.48 -25.66
N PHE A 71 -18.90 -15.38 -26.41
CA PHE A 71 -17.51 -15.78 -26.16
C PHE A 71 -16.54 -15.10 -27.10
N ARG A 72 -15.41 -14.65 -26.55
CA ARG A 72 -14.24 -14.17 -27.26
C ARG A 72 -12.98 -14.86 -26.75
N TYR A 73 -11.98 -14.91 -27.62
CA TYR A 73 -10.68 -15.51 -27.35
C TYR A 73 -9.63 -14.45 -27.56
N LEU A 74 -8.79 -14.25 -26.55
CA LEU A 74 -7.66 -13.33 -26.61
C LEU A 74 -6.38 -14.14 -26.48
N GLN A 75 -5.38 -13.78 -27.28
CA GLN A 75 -4.05 -14.36 -27.21
C GLN A 75 -3.14 -13.29 -26.64
N ILE A 76 -2.53 -13.57 -25.50
CA ILE A 76 -1.67 -12.61 -24.81
C ILE A 76 -0.34 -13.26 -24.44
N PRO A 77 0.75 -12.48 -24.42
CA PRO A 77 1.99 -12.97 -23.84
C PRO A 77 1.80 -13.31 -22.36
N ASP A 78 2.52 -14.31 -21.87
CA ASP A 78 2.56 -14.63 -20.44
C ASP A 78 3.16 -13.45 -19.66
N THR A 79 2.28 -12.68 -19.00
CA THR A 79 2.59 -11.40 -18.33
C THR A 79 2.11 -11.36 -16.88
N GLY A 80 1.62 -12.49 -16.36
CA GLY A 80 1.03 -12.64 -15.02
C GLY A 80 -0.39 -12.07 -14.86
N ASP A 81 -1.09 -12.53 -13.82
CA ASP A 81 -2.54 -12.33 -13.61
C ASP A 81 -2.99 -10.86 -13.60
N ALA A 82 -2.21 -9.98 -12.97
CA ALA A 82 -2.57 -8.56 -12.83
C ALA A 82 -2.57 -7.82 -14.17
N GLN A 83 -1.67 -8.22 -15.07
CA GLN A 83 -1.57 -7.64 -16.39
C GLN A 83 -2.62 -8.26 -17.33
N LEU A 84 -2.85 -9.57 -17.22
CA LEU A 84 -3.93 -10.28 -17.91
C LEU A 84 -5.29 -9.63 -17.67
N LYS A 85 -5.61 -9.31 -16.40
CA LYS A 85 -6.85 -8.60 -16.06
C LYS A 85 -6.97 -7.26 -16.79
N LYS A 86 -5.89 -6.49 -16.93
CA LYS A 86 -5.93 -5.19 -17.64
C LYS A 86 -6.23 -5.35 -19.13
N PHE A 87 -5.69 -6.40 -19.77
CA PHE A 87 -6.02 -6.70 -21.17
C PHE A 87 -7.49 -7.01 -21.34
N VAL A 88 -8.07 -7.82 -20.44
CA VAL A 88 -9.51 -8.12 -20.49
C VAL A 88 -10.35 -6.89 -20.18
N ASP A 89 -9.98 -6.09 -19.17
CA ASP A 89 -10.69 -4.85 -18.84
C ASP A 89 -10.67 -3.87 -20.04
N PHE A 90 -9.56 -3.81 -20.78
CA PHE A 90 -9.42 -3.01 -21.99
C PHE A 90 -10.33 -3.51 -23.12
N GLU A 91 -10.32 -4.82 -23.41
CA GLU A 91 -11.19 -5.45 -24.40
C GLU A 91 -12.69 -5.19 -24.10
N VAL A 92 -13.09 -5.32 -22.83
CA VAL A 92 -14.46 -5.02 -22.38
C VAL A 92 -14.77 -3.53 -22.53
N SER A 93 -13.80 -2.64 -22.30
CA SER A 93 -13.97 -1.19 -22.49
C SER A 93 -14.19 -0.84 -23.96
N GLU A 94 -13.38 -1.37 -24.87
CA GLU A 94 -13.54 -1.13 -26.32
C GLU A 94 -14.91 -1.60 -26.82
N LEU A 95 -15.36 -2.76 -26.36
CA LEU A 95 -16.68 -3.28 -26.70
C LEU A 95 -17.81 -2.38 -26.17
N ASN A 96 -17.65 -1.83 -24.97
CA ASN A 96 -18.59 -0.88 -24.41
C ASN A 96 -18.65 0.42 -25.23
N GLU A 97 -17.52 0.95 -25.68
CA GLU A 97 -17.48 2.12 -26.56
C GLU A 97 -18.22 1.87 -27.89
N GLN A 98 -18.08 0.66 -28.45
CA GLN A 98 -18.75 0.28 -29.70
C GLN A 98 -20.26 0.02 -29.53
N SER A 99 -20.66 -0.54 -28.39
CA SER A 99 -22.03 -1.02 -28.17
C SER A 99 -22.92 -0.03 -27.39
N GLY A 100 -22.39 1.15 -27.05
CA GLY A 100 -23.11 2.17 -26.29
C GLY A 100 -23.12 1.97 -24.77
N GLY A 101 -22.27 1.08 -24.25
CA GLY A 101 -22.08 0.81 -22.82
C GLY A 101 -23.20 -0.03 -22.19
N ASP A 102 -22.93 -1.31 -21.90
CA ASP A 102 -23.76 -2.21 -21.06
C ASP A 102 -23.12 -3.61 -20.93
N ILE A 103 -21.88 -3.81 -21.38
CA ILE A 103 -21.25 -5.13 -21.45
C ILE A 103 -20.38 -5.35 -20.21
N VAL A 104 -20.60 -6.48 -19.57
CA VAL A 104 -19.75 -7.02 -18.50
C VAL A 104 -19.20 -8.37 -18.91
N GLY A 105 -18.01 -8.70 -18.43
CA GLY A 105 -17.36 -9.95 -18.77
C GLY A 105 -16.64 -10.61 -17.61
N GLY A 106 -16.51 -11.92 -17.73
CA GLY A 106 -15.64 -12.76 -16.94
C GLY A 106 -14.61 -13.40 -17.86
N PHE A 107 -13.46 -13.79 -17.31
CA PHE A 107 -12.43 -14.47 -18.08
C PHE A 107 -11.80 -15.59 -17.27
N ASN A 108 -11.25 -16.56 -17.97
CA ASN A 108 -10.33 -17.54 -17.40
C ASN A 108 -9.34 -18.02 -18.48
N LEU A 109 -8.23 -18.60 -18.03
CA LEU A 109 -7.23 -19.21 -18.90
C LEU A 109 -7.77 -20.50 -19.49
N LEU A 110 -7.54 -20.68 -20.78
CA LEU A 110 -7.73 -21.94 -21.49
C LEU A 110 -6.37 -22.58 -21.67
N HIS A 111 -6.34 -23.91 -21.77
CA HIS A 111 -5.10 -24.67 -21.98
C HIS A 111 -5.15 -25.45 -23.30
N PRO A 112 -5.38 -24.78 -24.45
CA PRO A 112 -5.31 -25.48 -25.74
C PRO A 112 -3.87 -25.94 -26.02
N PRO A 113 -3.69 -26.96 -26.87
CA PRO A 113 -2.38 -27.34 -27.35
C PRO A 113 -1.92 -26.24 -28.32
N SER A 114 -1.13 -25.31 -27.79
CA SER A 114 -0.55 -24.21 -28.55
C SER A 114 0.96 -24.44 -28.75
N LEU A 115 1.45 -24.03 -29.91
CA LEU A 115 2.89 -23.99 -30.22
C LEU A 115 3.52 -22.63 -29.88
N SER A 116 2.73 -21.65 -29.43
CA SER A 116 3.21 -20.34 -29.01
C SER A 116 3.35 -20.23 -27.49
N ASP A 117 4.27 -19.39 -27.04
CA ASP A 117 4.38 -18.95 -25.64
C ASP A 117 3.26 -17.96 -25.24
N GLU A 118 2.18 -17.87 -26.04
CA GLU A 118 1.02 -17.02 -25.74
C GLU A 118 0.00 -17.82 -24.91
N LEU A 119 -0.55 -17.19 -23.89
CA LEU A 119 -1.70 -17.68 -23.14
C LEU A 119 -2.97 -17.43 -23.93
N THR A 120 -3.82 -18.44 -24.01
CA THR A 120 -5.18 -18.31 -24.56
C THR A 120 -6.14 -17.96 -23.43
N VAL A 121 -6.80 -16.81 -23.52
CA VAL A 121 -7.80 -16.35 -22.55
C VAL A 121 -9.18 -16.46 -23.15
N GLY A 122 -10.06 -17.20 -22.48
CA GLY A 122 -11.49 -17.23 -22.81
C GLY A 122 -12.21 -16.11 -22.07
N ILE A 123 -12.90 -15.24 -22.79
CA ILE A 123 -13.68 -14.13 -22.25
C ILE A 123 -15.14 -14.39 -22.55
N ALA A 124 -15.98 -14.47 -21.51
CA ALA A 124 -17.43 -14.51 -21.66
C ALA A 124 -18.02 -13.14 -21.33
N LEU A 125 -18.94 -12.70 -22.19
CA LEU A 125 -19.49 -11.35 -22.20
C LEU A 125 -21.02 -11.43 -22.20
N THR A 126 -21.66 -10.51 -21.49
CA THR A 126 -23.11 -10.40 -21.41
C THR A 126 -23.51 -8.97 -21.05
N LYS A 127 -24.81 -8.67 -21.13
CA LYS A 127 -25.36 -7.38 -20.75
C LYS A 127 -25.47 -7.26 -19.23
N ALA A 128 -24.94 -6.19 -18.66
CA ALA A 128 -25.01 -5.92 -17.23
C ALA A 128 -26.47 -5.75 -16.79
N SER A 129 -27.26 -5.03 -17.58
CA SER A 129 -28.71 -4.85 -17.36
C SER A 129 -29.45 -6.18 -17.14
N LEU A 130 -29.23 -7.17 -18.00
CA LEU A 130 -29.84 -8.50 -17.92
C LEU A 130 -29.48 -9.21 -16.60
N LEU A 131 -28.20 -9.20 -16.22
CA LEU A 131 -27.76 -9.86 -14.99
C LEU A 131 -28.26 -9.15 -13.73
N GLU A 132 -28.31 -7.81 -13.76
CA GLU A 132 -28.80 -6.99 -12.66
C GLU A 132 -30.30 -7.18 -12.45
N GLU A 133 -31.09 -7.23 -13.53
CA GLU A 133 -32.51 -7.54 -13.50
C GLU A 133 -32.75 -8.88 -12.80
N LEU A 134 -32.13 -9.96 -13.31
CA LEU A 134 -32.27 -11.30 -12.73
C LEU A 134 -31.82 -11.36 -11.26
N ALA A 135 -30.68 -10.77 -10.94
CA ALA A 135 -30.16 -10.78 -9.57
C ALA A 135 -31.03 -9.98 -8.60
N SER A 136 -31.59 -8.86 -9.05
CA SER A 136 -32.44 -7.99 -8.24
C SER A 136 -33.80 -8.63 -7.95
N GLU A 137 -34.43 -9.21 -8.97
CA GLU A 137 -35.73 -9.89 -8.84
C GLU A 137 -35.61 -11.15 -7.99
N LEU A 138 -34.58 -11.96 -8.21
CA LEU A 138 -34.29 -13.12 -7.36
C LEU A 138 -34.12 -12.73 -5.89
N LYS A 139 -33.43 -11.61 -5.63
CA LYS A 139 -33.22 -11.13 -4.26
C LYS A 139 -34.51 -10.63 -3.62
N ALA A 140 -35.40 -10.02 -4.39
CA ALA A 140 -36.66 -9.46 -3.92
C ALA A 140 -37.71 -10.55 -3.65
N SER A 141 -37.85 -11.49 -4.57
CA SER A 141 -38.91 -12.51 -4.54
C SER A 141 -38.51 -13.80 -3.83
N THR A 142 -37.20 -14.06 -3.69
CA THR A 142 -36.71 -15.33 -3.14
C THR A 142 -35.63 -15.16 -2.07
N LYS A 143 -35.41 -16.21 -1.28
CA LYS A 143 -34.29 -16.26 -0.33
C LYS A 143 -32.96 -16.68 -0.98
N LEU A 144 -33.00 -17.09 -2.25
CA LEU A 144 -31.82 -17.48 -3.01
C LEU A 144 -30.95 -16.25 -3.32
N ARG A 145 -29.64 -16.47 -3.43
CA ARG A 145 -28.68 -15.39 -3.71
C ARG A 145 -27.82 -15.79 -4.89
N ALA A 146 -28.00 -15.09 -6.01
CA ALA A 146 -27.07 -15.16 -7.13
C ALA A 146 -25.68 -14.73 -6.65
N LYS A 147 -24.68 -15.60 -6.83
CA LYS A 147 -23.28 -15.31 -6.51
C LYS A 147 -22.53 -14.82 -7.75
N GLY A 148 -22.87 -15.40 -8.90
CA GLY A 148 -22.34 -15.03 -10.20
C GLY A 148 -23.02 -15.84 -11.30
N PHE A 149 -22.65 -15.50 -12.52
CA PHE A 149 -23.20 -16.06 -13.74
C PHE A 149 -22.09 -16.75 -14.51
N SER A 150 -22.41 -17.82 -15.23
CA SER A 150 -21.43 -18.53 -16.06
C SER A 150 -22.09 -18.97 -17.35
N PRO A 151 -21.36 -19.01 -18.47
CA PRO A 151 -21.91 -19.59 -19.69
C PRO A 151 -22.24 -21.08 -19.53
N ASN A 152 -23.34 -21.51 -20.13
CA ASN A 152 -23.75 -22.92 -20.13
C ASN A 152 -22.68 -23.84 -20.74
N ALA A 153 -21.98 -23.40 -21.77
CA ALA A 153 -20.87 -24.14 -22.36
C ALA A 153 -19.73 -24.45 -21.37
N VAL A 154 -19.46 -23.56 -20.40
CA VAL A 154 -18.46 -23.81 -19.34
C VAL A 154 -18.99 -24.82 -18.33
N ALA A 155 -20.27 -24.74 -17.97
CA ALA A 155 -20.88 -25.71 -17.07
C ALA A 155 -20.85 -27.15 -17.62
N LEU A 156 -20.91 -27.33 -18.96
CA LEU A 156 -20.72 -28.65 -19.57
C LEU A 156 -19.33 -29.23 -19.26
N PHE A 157 -18.31 -28.37 -19.30
CA PHE A 157 -16.97 -28.77 -18.94
C PHE A 157 -16.85 -29.07 -17.45
N ASP A 158 -17.47 -28.28 -16.58
CA ASP A 158 -17.48 -28.56 -15.13
C ASP A 158 -18.17 -29.89 -14.80
N ALA A 159 -19.24 -30.24 -15.53
CA ALA A 159 -19.88 -31.56 -15.41
C ALA A 159 -18.96 -32.68 -15.92
N TRP A 160 -18.24 -32.46 -17.02
CA TRP A 160 -17.27 -33.41 -17.57
C TRP A 160 -16.08 -33.67 -16.64
N LEU A 161 -15.56 -32.64 -15.98
CA LEU A 161 -14.49 -32.79 -14.99
C LEU A 161 -14.88 -33.73 -13.82
N ARG A 162 -16.20 -33.94 -13.62
CA ARG A 162 -16.70 -34.80 -12.55
C ARG A 162 -16.71 -36.29 -12.90
N THR A 163 -16.70 -36.64 -14.18
CA THR A 163 -16.69 -38.03 -14.64
C THR A 163 -15.28 -38.64 -14.67
N ASP A 164 -14.34 -38.05 -13.91
CA ASP A 164 -12.90 -38.38 -13.86
C ASP A 164 -12.29 -38.64 -15.24
N PRO A 165 -12.20 -37.61 -16.10
CA PRO A 165 -11.85 -37.80 -17.49
C PRO A 165 -10.38 -38.22 -17.65
N GLU A 166 -10.16 -39.46 -18.09
CA GLU A 166 -8.82 -39.96 -18.40
C GLU A 166 -8.15 -39.14 -19.51
N GLY A 167 -6.88 -38.77 -19.31
CA GLY A 167 -6.11 -38.00 -20.27
C GLY A 167 -5.84 -38.77 -21.57
N GLY A 168 -5.93 -38.09 -22.70
CA GLY A 168 -5.51 -38.63 -24.01
C GLY A 168 -6.58 -38.72 -25.09
N SER A 169 -7.84 -38.40 -24.80
CA SER A 169 -8.89 -38.25 -25.82
C SER A 169 -9.47 -36.84 -25.82
N THR A 170 -9.54 -36.21 -26.98
CA THR A 170 -10.19 -34.90 -27.15
C THR A 170 -11.68 -35.12 -27.41
N VAL A 171 -12.52 -34.60 -26.53
CA VAL A 171 -13.97 -34.78 -26.58
C VAL A 171 -14.65 -33.47 -27.00
N LEU A 172 -15.71 -33.57 -27.79
CA LEU A 172 -16.65 -32.48 -28.01
C LEU A 172 -17.93 -32.79 -27.25
N ILE A 173 -18.23 -32.00 -26.23
CA ILE A 173 -19.45 -32.11 -25.43
C ILE A 173 -20.43 -31.06 -25.94
N ALA A 174 -21.64 -31.48 -26.33
CA ALA A 174 -22.67 -30.59 -26.85
C ALA A 174 -24.00 -30.78 -26.11
N SER A 175 -24.49 -29.70 -25.49
CA SER A 175 -25.86 -29.64 -24.99
C SER A 175 -26.78 -29.05 -26.06
N ILE A 176 -27.63 -29.90 -26.62
CA ILE A 176 -28.57 -29.53 -27.68
C ILE A 176 -29.87 -29.06 -27.02
N GLY A 177 -29.98 -27.74 -26.81
CA GLY A 177 -31.23 -27.08 -26.42
C GLY A 177 -32.18 -26.92 -27.60
N GLU A 178 -33.32 -26.24 -27.39
CA GLU A 178 -34.25 -25.95 -28.49
C GLU A 178 -33.69 -24.85 -29.42
N GLU A 179 -33.31 -23.73 -28.84
CA GLU A 179 -32.88 -22.53 -29.56
C GLU A 179 -31.36 -22.44 -29.76
N ASN A 180 -30.60 -23.01 -28.82
CA ASN A 180 -29.15 -22.91 -28.77
C ASN A 180 -28.52 -24.27 -28.51
N THR A 181 -27.30 -24.45 -29.01
CA THR A 181 -26.43 -25.59 -28.72
C THR A 181 -25.18 -25.06 -28.02
N ASP A 182 -24.98 -25.43 -26.77
CA ASP A 182 -23.79 -25.09 -26.00
C ASP A 182 -22.73 -26.17 -26.21
N VAL A 183 -21.50 -25.78 -26.54
CA VAL A 183 -20.42 -26.71 -26.90
C VAL A 183 -19.16 -26.42 -26.09
N ALA A 184 -18.57 -27.47 -25.52
CA ALA A 184 -17.22 -27.48 -24.96
C ALA A 184 -16.36 -28.51 -25.69
N ILE A 185 -15.09 -28.17 -25.93
CA ILE A 185 -14.08 -29.09 -26.43
C ILE A 185 -12.98 -29.16 -25.40
N ALA A 186 -12.67 -30.37 -24.95
CA ALA A 186 -11.73 -30.61 -23.86
C ALA A 186 -10.84 -31.81 -24.15
N ASN A 187 -9.67 -31.85 -23.52
CA ASN A 187 -8.81 -33.04 -23.48
C ASN A 187 -8.43 -33.31 -22.02
N GLY A 188 -8.89 -34.43 -21.48
CA GLY A 188 -8.79 -34.71 -20.05
C GLY A 188 -9.39 -33.57 -19.22
N THR A 189 -8.55 -32.94 -18.39
CA THR A 189 -8.90 -31.83 -17.50
C THR A 189 -8.67 -30.44 -18.10
N ASP A 190 -8.29 -30.35 -19.38
CA ASP A 190 -8.01 -29.08 -20.05
C ASP A 190 -9.14 -28.66 -20.98
N LEU A 191 -9.65 -27.45 -20.77
CA LEU A 191 -10.63 -26.83 -21.66
C LEU A 191 -9.91 -26.15 -22.82
N TYR A 192 -10.20 -26.60 -24.04
CA TYR A 192 -9.63 -26.07 -25.27
C TYR A 192 -10.52 -24.97 -25.86
N PHE A 193 -11.83 -25.16 -25.81
CA PHE A 193 -12.80 -24.25 -26.44
C PHE A 193 -14.17 -24.38 -25.78
N ALA A 194 -14.87 -23.27 -25.57
CA ALA A 194 -16.26 -23.23 -25.12
C ALA A 194 -17.04 -22.15 -25.86
N ARG A 195 -18.24 -22.47 -26.36
CA ARG A 195 -19.08 -21.50 -27.07
C ARG A 195 -20.53 -21.94 -27.15
N ASN A 196 -21.43 -20.98 -27.23
CA ASN A 196 -22.82 -21.20 -27.62
C ASN A 196 -23.03 -20.97 -29.13
N LEU A 197 -23.88 -21.79 -29.74
CA LEU A 197 -24.22 -21.74 -31.15
C LEU A 197 -25.73 -21.55 -31.30
N SER A 198 -26.15 -20.65 -32.19
CA SER A 198 -27.57 -20.47 -32.51
C SER A 198 -28.07 -21.66 -33.33
N GLY A 199 -29.09 -22.37 -32.83
CA GLY A 199 -29.59 -23.59 -33.45
C GLY A 199 -29.58 -24.77 -32.48
N GLY A 200 -30.47 -25.73 -32.72
CA GLY A 200 -30.70 -26.87 -31.84
C GLY A 200 -31.95 -27.63 -32.26
N ALA A 201 -32.72 -28.11 -31.28
CA ALA A 201 -33.89 -28.93 -31.54
C ALA A 201 -35.00 -28.21 -32.33
N ARG A 202 -35.01 -26.87 -32.36
CA ARG A 202 -35.93 -26.08 -33.20
C ARG A 202 -35.85 -26.49 -34.68
N PHE A 203 -34.66 -26.85 -35.18
CA PHE A 203 -34.52 -27.29 -36.58
C PHE A 203 -35.42 -28.48 -36.89
N PHE A 204 -35.54 -29.42 -35.95
CA PHE A 204 -36.40 -30.58 -36.08
C PHE A 204 -37.88 -30.22 -35.97
N VAL A 205 -38.23 -29.42 -34.95
CA VAL A 205 -39.61 -29.01 -34.69
C VAL A 205 -40.20 -28.23 -35.87
N GLU A 206 -39.49 -27.22 -36.37
CA GLU A 206 -39.98 -26.40 -37.48
C GLU A 206 -40.07 -27.19 -38.79
N ALA A 207 -39.13 -28.11 -39.06
CA ALA A 207 -39.21 -28.97 -40.23
C ALA A 207 -40.42 -29.92 -40.18
N LEU A 208 -40.78 -30.44 -39.00
CA LEU A 208 -41.98 -31.26 -38.83
C LEU A 208 -43.25 -30.43 -39.00
N ARG A 209 -43.29 -29.22 -38.43
CA ARG A 209 -44.43 -28.29 -38.61
C ARG A 209 -44.66 -27.96 -40.07
N GLU A 210 -43.60 -27.62 -40.81
CA GLU A 210 -43.70 -27.27 -42.23
C GLU A 210 -44.10 -28.47 -43.10
N LYS A 211 -43.40 -29.61 -42.95
CA LYS A 211 -43.60 -30.77 -43.82
C LYS A 211 -44.87 -31.56 -43.52
N LEU A 212 -45.28 -31.63 -42.25
CA LEU A 212 -46.45 -32.39 -41.82
C LEU A 212 -47.66 -31.51 -41.52
N ARG A 213 -47.52 -30.18 -41.55
CA ARG A 213 -48.58 -29.19 -41.28
C ARG A 213 -49.26 -29.40 -39.94
N VAL A 214 -48.45 -29.65 -38.91
CA VAL A 214 -48.86 -29.92 -37.52
C VAL A 214 -48.57 -28.73 -36.61
N THR A 215 -49.19 -28.71 -35.42
CA THR A 215 -48.88 -27.70 -34.40
C THR A 215 -47.48 -27.94 -33.81
N ARG A 216 -46.99 -26.98 -33.02
CA ARG A 216 -45.68 -27.12 -32.34
C ARG A 216 -45.71 -28.27 -31.34
N GLU A 217 -46.79 -28.39 -30.58
CA GLU A 217 -46.99 -29.43 -29.56
C GLU A 217 -47.03 -30.81 -30.21
N GLU A 218 -47.75 -30.93 -31.33
CA GLU A 218 -47.79 -32.15 -32.13
C GLU A 218 -46.41 -32.48 -32.73
N ALA A 219 -45.69 -31.49 -33.26
CA ALA A 219 -44.34 -31.71 -33.79
C ALA A 219 -43.36 -32.21 -32.71
N ILE A 220 -43.42 -31.66 -31.49
CA ILE A 220 -42.61 -32.13 -30.35
C ILE A 220 -42.99 -33.57 -29.97
N ALA A 221 -44.28 -33.89 -29.92
CA ALA A 221 -44.74 -35.26 -29.65
C ALA A 221 -44.26 -36.24 -30.73
N LEU A 222 -44.33 -35.86 -32.01
CA LEU A 222 -43.80 -36.67 -33.12
C LEU A 222 -42.29 -36.87 -33.05
N LEU A 223 -41.54 -35.81 -32.70
CA LEU A 223 -40.09 -35.89 -32.52
C LEU A 223 -39.72 -36.86 -31.39
N ARG A 224 -40.46 -36.82 -30.28
CA ARG A 224 -40.22 -37.70 -29.13
C ARG A 224 -40.62 -39.15 -29.40
N ASP A 225 -41.78 -39.35 -30.02
CA ASP A 225 -42.46 -40.66 -30.04
C ASP A 225 -42.25 -41.43 -31.36
N GLN A 226 -41.81 -40.77 -32.45
CA GLN A 226 -41.77 -41.36 -33.79
C GLN A 226 -40.45 -41.13 -34.56
N ALA A 227 -39.52 -40.34 -34.03
CA ALA A 227 -38.25 -40.08 -34.71
C ALA A 227 -37.30 -41.28 -34.60
N ASP A 228 -36.70 -41.66 -35.72
CA ASP A 228 -35.62 -42.66 -35.73
C ASP A 228 -34.64 -42.40 -36.87
N LEU A 229 -33.61 -41.59 -36.59
CA LEU A 229 -32.57 -41.20 -37.54
C LEU A 229 -31.52 -42.30 -37.79
N ASP A 230 -31.64 -43.48 -37.17
CA ASP A 230 -30.65 -44.55 -37.29
C ASP A 230 -30.50 -45.00 -38.75
N PRO A 231 -29.32 -44.82 -39.38
CA PRO A 231 -29.08 -45.24 -40.74
C PRO A 231 -29.32 -46.75 -40.97
N ALA A 232 -29.13 -47.59 -39.94
CA ALA A 232 -29.33 -49.04 -40.03
C ALA A 232 -30.80 -49.45 -40.21
N LYS A 233 -31.75 -48.58 -39.81
CA LYS A 233 -33.19 -48.83 -39.92
C LYS A 233 -33.82 -48.23 -41.18
N LYS A 234 -33.01 -47.70 -42.10
CA LYS A 234 -33.48 -47.12 -43.35
C LYS A 234 -34.31 -48.15 -44.14
N GLY A 235 -35.58 -47.84 -44.37
CA GLY A 235 -36.52 -48.73 -45.06
C GLY A 235 -37.18 -49.80 -44.18
N SER A 236 -36.89 -49.81 -42.87
CA SER A 236 -37.49 -50.70 -41.87
C SER A 236 -38.01 -49.89 -40.67
N TYR A 237 -38.87 -48.92 -40.96
CA TYR A 237 -39.47 -48.06 -39.94
C TYR A 237 -40.68 -48.73 -39.26
N ALA A 238 -40.92 -48.39 -38.00
CA ALA A 238 -42.01 -48.96 -37.21
C ALA A 238 -43.41 -48.69 -37.80
N SER A 239 -43.57 -47.61 -38.57
CA SER A 239 -44.80 -47.28 -39.27
C SER A 239 -44.54 -46.35 -40.47
N PRO A 240 -45.49 -46.23 -41.43
CA PRO A 240 -45.42 -45.23 -42.50
C PRO A 240 -45.36 -43.79 -41.97
N LYS A 241 -45.90 -43.54 -40.76
CA LYS A 241 -45.84 -42.24 -40.10
C LYS A 241 -44.43 -41.96 -39.57
N ALA A 242 -43.81 -42.95 -38.92
CA ALA A 242 -42.42 -42.86 -38.46
C ALA A 242 -41.43 -42.66 -39.62
N GLU A 243 -41.69 -43.29 -40.77
CA GLU A 243 -40.90 -43.05 -41.99
C GLU A 243 -41.00 -41.59 -42.44
N LYS A 244 -42.22 -41.05 -42.58
CA LYS A 244 -42.42 -39.64 -42.97
C LYS A 244 -41.78 -38.65 -41.99
N VAL A 245 -41.91 -38.90 -40.68
CA VAL A 245 -41.26 -38.11 -39.63
C VAL A 245 -39.74 -38.17 -39.82
N THR A 246 -39.15 -39.36 -39.95
CA THR A 246 -37.71 -39.52 -40.13
C THR A 246 -37.19 -38.81 -41.38
N GLN A 247 -37.87 -38.96 -42.52
CA GLN A 247 -37.50 -38.25 -43.75
C GLN A 247 -37.58 -36.73 -43.61
N ALA A 248 -38.52 -36.23 -42.79
CA ALA A 248 -38.59 -34.81 -42.48
C ALA A 248 -37.37 -34.31 -41.70
N LEU A 249 -36.81 -35.16 -40.82
CA LEU A 249 -35.73 -34.85 -39.88
C LEU A 249 -34.31 -34.97 -40.46
N LEU A 250 -34.10 -35.70 -41.57
CA LEU A 250 -32.75 -35.89 -42.15
C LEU A 250 -32.05 -34.57 -42.53
N GLY A 251 -32.80 -33.61 -43.09
CA GLY A 251 -32.28 -32.28 -43.42
C GLY A 251 -31.82 -31.50 -42.17
N PRO A 252 -32.71 -31.32 -41.18
CA PRO A 252 -32.35 -30.76 -39.86
C PRO A 252 -31.19 -31.46 -39.15
N ALA A 253 -31.10 -32.79 -39.23
CA ALA A 253 -29.99 -33.54 -38.64
C ALA A 253 -28.65 -33.17 -39.32
N GLY A 254 -28.66 -32.99 -40.64
CA GLY A 254 -27.53 -32.45 -41.38
C GLY A 254 -27.17 -31.01 -40.99
N GLN A 255 -28.16 -30.15 -40.71
CA GLN A 255 -27.92 -28.79 -40.21
C GLN A 255 -27.26 -28.80 -38.82
N LEU A 256 -27.72 -29.68 -37.93
CA LEU A 256 -27.10 -29.86 -36.61
C LEU A 256 -25.65 -30.37 -36.74
N ASN A 257 -25.39 -31.32 -37.63
CA ASN A 257 -24.01 -31.76 -37.90
C ASN A 257 -23.12 -30.61 -38.38
N SER A 258 -23.60 -29.80 -39.33
CA SER A 258 -22.88 -28.59 -39.78
C SER A 258 -22.63 -27.59 -38.64
N LEU A 259 -23.57 -27.48 -37.69
CA LEU A 259 -23.40 -26.66 -36.50
C LEU A 259 -22.25 -27.16 -35.63
N LEU A 260 -22.17 -28.47 -35.35
CA LEU A 260 -21.08 -29.07 -34.59
C LEU A 260 -19.73 -28.96 -35.32
N GLN A 261 -19.71 -29.13 -36.64
CA GLN A 261 -18.50 -28.91 -37.45
C GLN A 261 -18.03 -27.46 -37.40
N SER A 262 -18.95 -26.49 -37.40
CA SER A 262 -18.61 -25.08 -37.25
C SER A 262 -17.95 -24.78 -35.89
N ALA A 263 -18.37 -25.46 -34.82
CA ALA A 263 -17.75 -25.36 -33.50
C ALA A 263 -16.25 -25.72 -33.55
N GLN A 264 -15.92 -26.83 -34.23
CA GLN A 264 -14.54 -27.27 -34.42
C GLN A 264 -13.74 -26.28 -35.27
N MET A 265 -14.35 -25.72 -36.32
CA MET A 265 -13.72 -24.68 -37.15
C MET A 265 -13.42 -23.41 -36.32
N PHE A 266 -14.36 -22.98 -35.48
CA PHE A 266 -14.14 -21.85 -34.58
C PHE A 266 -13.05 -22.14 -33.54
N ALA A 267 -12.96 -23.35 -33.02
CA ALA A 267 -11.89 -23.74 -32.12
C ALA A 267 -10.51 -23.65 -32.80
N ARG A 268 -10.37 -24.14 -34.03
CA ARG A 268 -9.10 -24.03 -34.79
C ARG A 268 -8.69 -22.59 -35.04
N THR A 269 -9.66 -21.74 -35.37
CA THR A 269 -9.40 -20.37 -35.84
C THR A 269 -9.28 -19.37 -34.69
N GLN A 270 -10.25 -19.36 -33.76
CA GLN A 270 -10.33 -18.36 -32.68
C GLN A 270 -9.45 -18.72 -31.48
N ALA A 271 -9.39 -20.00 -31.11
CA ALA A 271 -8.51 -20.48 -30.04
C ALA A 271 -7.12 -20.89 -30.56
N LYS A 272 -6.80 -20.61 -31.83
CA LYS A 272 -5.52 -20.91 -32.52
C LYS A 272 -5.07 -22.39 -32.41
N ILE A 273 -6.01 -23.32 -32.36
CA ILE A 273 -5.72 -24.76 -32.25
C ILE A 273 -5.51 -25.37 -33.65
N SER A 274 -4.33 -25.16 -34.23
CA SER A 274 -4.01 -25.60 -35.61
C SER A 274 -4.28 -27.09 -35.84
N GLU A 275 -3.87 -27.95 -34.91
CA GLU A 275 -4.02 -29.41 -35.00
C GLU A 275 -5.11 -29.96 -34.07
N LEU A 276 -6.25 -29.29 -33.96
CA LEU A 276 -7.39 -29.87 -33.23
C LEU A 276 -7.78 -31.22 -33.85
N LYS A 277 -7.95 -32.26 -33.05
CA LYS A 277 -8.54 -33.52 -33.49
C LYS A 277 -9.52 -33.96 -32.43
N VAL A 278 -10.80 -34.00 -32.77
CA VAL A 278 -11.85 -34.53 -31.88
C VAL A 278 -11.91 -36.04 -32.08
N ASP A 279 -11.81 -36.79 -30.99
CA ASP A 279 -11.81 -38.25 -31.00
C ASP A 279 -13.21 -38.83 -30.77
N ARG A 280 -14.10 -38.10 -30.06
CA ARG A 280 -15.51 -38.49 -29.84
C ARG A 280 -16.41 -37.29 -29.55
N ILE A 281 -17.71 -37.49 -29.75
CA ILE A 281 -18.76 -36.50 -29.44
C ILE A 281 -19.67 -37.03 -28.35
N LEU A 282 -19.93 -36.19 -27.36
CA LEU A 282 -20.76 -36.46 -26.19
C LEU A 282 -21.98 -35.52 -26.24
N LEU A 283 -23.19 -36.06 -26.24
CA LEU A 283 -24.43 -35.29 -26.44
C LEU A 283 -25.31 -35.28 -25.19
N CYS A 284 -25.76 -34.11 -24.76
CA CYS A 284 -26.76 -33.95 -23.73
C CYS A 284 -27.80 -32.89 -24.14
N GLY A 285 -28.71 -32.53 -23.25
CA GLY A 285 -29.84 -31.64 -23.55
C GLY A 285 -31.02 -32.37 -24.20
N GLY A 286 -32.15 -31.68 -24.29
CA GLY A 286 -33.42 -32.30 -24.73
C GLY A 286 -33.38 -32.74 -26.20
N GLY A 287 -32.62 -32.04 -27.04
CA GLY A 287 -32.45 -32.40 -28.45
C GLY A 287 -31.61 -33.67 -28.65
N ALA A 288 -30.74 -34.04 -27.70
CA ALA A 288 -29.93 -35.25 -27.79
C ALA A 288 -30.79 -36.53 -27.73
N ARG A 289 -32.00 -36.45 -27.16
CA ARG A 289 -32.97 -37.55 -27.07
C ARG A 289 -33.65 -37.91 -28.38
N THR A 290 -33.41 -37.14 -29.45
CA THR A 290 -33.97 -37.45 -30.78
C THR A 290 -33.56 -38.86 -31.18
N GLY A 291 -34.54 -39.74 -31.40
CA GLY A 291 -34.29 -41.15 -31.71
C GLY A 291 -33.36 -41.30 -32.91
N GLY A 292 -32.34 -42.14 -32.78
CA GLY A 292 -31.34 -42.41 -33.83
C GLY A 292 -30.35 -41.28 -34.11
N LEU A 293 -30.33 -40.19 -33.32
CA LEU A 293 -29.43 -39.07 -33.58
C LEU A 293 -27.95 -39.41 -33.39
N CYS A 294 -27.59 -40.15 -32.32
CA CYS A 294 -26.22 -40.60 -32.09
C CYS A 294 -25.68 -41.45 -33.26
N PRO A 295 -26.33 -42.54 -33.71
CA PRO A 295 -25.83 -43.33 -34.83
C PRO A 295 -25.82 -42.55 -36.16
N TYR A 296 -26.76 -41.64 -36.38
CA TYR A 296 -26.72 -40.72 -37.53
C TYR A 296 -25.46 -39.84 -37.52
N LEU A 297 -25.18 -39.18 -36.39
CA LEU A 297 -24.00 -38.33 -36.25
C LEU A 297 -22.72 -39.16 -36.30
N ALA A 298 -22.69 -40.36 -35.73
CA ALA A 298 -21.54 -41.25 -35.80
C ALA A 298 -21.21 -41.65 -37.24
N THR A 299 -22.23 -41.97 -38.04
CA THR A 299 -22.07 -42.31 -39.45
C THR A 299 -21.60 -41.11 -40.29
N THR A 300 -22.13 -39.91 -40.01
CA THR A 300 -21.84 -38.71 -40.82
C THR A 300 -20.52 -38.03 -40.44
N THR A 301 -20.11 -38.11 -39.17
CA THR A 301 -18.85 -37.54 -38.68
C THR A 301 -17.69 -38.54 -38.76
N GLY A 302 -17.98 -39.84 -38.77
CA GLY A 302 -16.97 -40.88 -38.65
C GLY A 302 -16.37 -41.00 -37.24
N LEU A 303 -17.00 -40.37 -36.23
CA LEU A 303 -16.55 -40.37 -34.84
C LEU A 303 -17.53 -41.17 -33.96
N PRO A 304 -17.09 -41.79 -32.86
CA PRO A 304 -17.98 -42.26 -31.81
C PRO A 304 -18.85 -41.11 -31.28
N VAL A 305 -20.16 -41.35 -31.18
CA VAL A 305 -21.13 -40.39 -30.64
C VAL A 305 -21.98 -41.08 -29.60
N GLU A 306 -21.97 -40.56 -28.38
CA GLU A 306 -22.63 -41.15 -27.21
C GLU A 306 -23.42 -40.08 -26.45
N LEU A 307 -24.39 -40.53 -25.67
CA LEU A 307 -25.10 -39.65 -24.74
C LEU A 307 -24.20 -39.37 -23.53
N PHE A 308 -24.22 -38.11 -23.07
CA PHE A 308 -23.47 -37.68 -21.92
C PHE A 308 -24.38 -37.58 -20.70
N ASP A 309 -24.24 -38.54 -19.79
CA ASP A 309 -24.96 -38.59 -18.53
C ASP A 309 -23.96 -38.66 -17.35
N PRO A 310 -23.60 -37.51 -16.77
CA PRO A 310 -22.68 -37.45 -15.63
C PRO A 310 -23.32 -37.85 -14.30
N PHE A 311 -24.63 -38.11 -14.24
CA PHE A 311 -25.32 -38.38 -12.97
C PHE A 311 -24.99 -39.77 -12.41
N ASP A 312 -24.36 -40.64 -13.19
CA ASP A 312 -23.84 -41.93 -12.73
C ASP A 312 -22.68 -41.77 -11.74
N ASP A 313 -21.94 -40.67 -11.82
CA ASP A 313 -20.83 -40.32 -10.92
C ASP A 313 -21.27 -39.41 -9.75
N ILE A 314 -22.59 -39.19 -9.60
CA ILE A 314 -23.17 -38.32 -8.59
C ILE A 314 -23.88 -39.15 -7.52
N ASP A 315 -23.70 -38.79 -6.26
CA ASP A 315 -24.41 -39.44 -5.16
C ASP A 315 -25.85 -38.90 -5.08
N LEU A 316 -26.80 -39.73 -5.48
CA LEU A 316 -28.24 -39.43 -5.47
C LEU A 316 -28.94 -39.92 -4.20
N SER A 317 -28.22 -40.46 -3.21
CA SER A 317 -28.81 -41.14 -2.04
C SER A 317 -29.62 -40.23 -1.11
N GLU A 318 -29.39 -38.91 -1.16
CA GLU A 318 -30.11 -37.92 -0.36
C GLU A 318 -31.20 -37.17 -1.17
N LEU A 319 -31.46 -37.58 -2.41
CA LEU A 319 -32.52 -37.02 -3.24
C LEU A 319 -33.87 -37.69 -2.88
N PRO A 320 -34.92 -36.92 -2.54
CA PRO A 320 -36.25 -37.50 -2.30
C PRO A 320 -36.80 -38.21 -3.55
N ASP A 321 -37.52 -39.32 -3.36
CA ASP A 321 -38.06 -40.17 -4.43
C ASP A 321 -38.81 -39.38 -5.53
N GLU A 322 -39.67 -38.43 -5.13
CA GLU A 322 -40.41 -37.57 -6.07
C GLU A 322 -39.48 -36.76 -6.99
N LEU A 323 -38.36 -36.25 -6.44
CA LEU A 323 -37.38 -35.47 -7.20
C LEU A 323 -36.45 -36.38 -8.00
N PHE A 324 -36.19 -37.60 -7.52
CA PHE A 324 -35.43 -38.62 -8.23
C PHE A 324 -36.14 -39.05 -9.52
N GLU A 325 -37.43 -39.39 -9.45
CA GLU A 325 -38.24 -39.73 -10.64
C GLU A 325 -38.29 -38.57 -11.65
N ALA A 326 -38.40 -37.32 -11.16
CA ALA A 326 -38.37 -36.14 -12.01
C ALA A 326 -37.01 -35.95 -12.69
N LEU A 327 -35.91 -36.22 -11.97
CA LEU A 327 -34.55 -36.16 -12.49
C LEU A 327 -34.31 -37.26 -13.53
N GLU A 328 -34.69 -38.51 -13.24
CA GLU A 328 -34.52 -39.66 -14.15
C GLU A 328 -35.12 -39.40 -15.54
N GLY A 329 -36.30 -38.77 -15.61
CA GLY A 329 -36.91 -38.39 -16.88
C GLY A 329 -36.20 -37.27 -17.65
N GLN A 330 -35.24 -36.57 -17.03
CA GLN A 330 -34.62 -35.33 -17.50
C GLN A 330 -33.11 -35.24 -17.26
N ARG A 331 -32.41 -36.37 -17.06
CA ARG A 331 -30.96 -36.38 -16.72
C ARG A 331 -30.13 -35.62 -17.75
N LEU A 332 -30.34 -35.90 -19.03
CA LEU A 332 -29.62 -35.24 -20.13
C LEU A 332 -29.88 -33.73 -20.16
N GLU A 333 -31.10 -33.30 -19.86
CA GLU A 333 -31.47 -31.89 -19.81
C GLU A 333 -30.94 -31.16 -18.57
N ALA A 334 -30.65 -31.90 -17.49
CA ALA A 334 -30.16 -31.36 -16.23
C ALA A 334 -28.64 -31.18 -16.15
N VAL A 335 -27.88 -31.69 -17.13
CA VAL A 335 -26.40 -31.65 -17.16
C VAL A 335 -25.83 -30.24 -16.96
N VAL A 336 -26.40 -29.23 -17.63
CA VAL A 336 -25.95 -27.84 -17.51
C VAL A 336 -26.17 -27.31 -16.08
N ALA A 337 -27.35 -27.56 -15.51
CA ALA A 337 -27.66 -27.14 -14.14
C ALA A 337 -26.75 -27.85 -13.12
N LEU A 338 -26.43 -29.14 -13.34
CA LEU A 338 -25.46 -29.89 -12.56
C LEU A 338 -24.07 -29.25 -12.64
N GLY A 339 -23.59 -28.92 -13.83
CA GLY A 339 -22.31 -28.25 -14.03
C GLY A 339 -22.18 -26.94 -13.24
N HIS A 340 -23.22 -26.10 -13.29
CA HIS A 340 -23.25 -24.87 -12.48
C HIS A 340 -23.24 -25.16 -10.98
N ALA A 341 -23.92 -26.22 -10.52
CA ALA A 341 -23.97 -26.60 -9.12
C ALA A 341 -22.62 -27.11 -8.63
N LEU A 342 -21.95 -27.94 -9.44
CA LEU A 342 -20.60 -28.44 -9.20
C LEU A 342 -19.61 -27.29 -9.09
N ALA A 343 -19.65 -26.36 -10.04
CA ALA A 343 -18.75 -25.22 -10.08
C ALA A 343 -18.93 -24.25 -8.90
N GLU A 344 -20.16 -24.16 -8.33
CA GLU A 344 -20.39 -23.43 -7.07
C GLU A 344 -19.93 -24.22 -5.83
N ALA A 345 -20.00 -25.55 -5.86
CA ALA A 345 -19.64 -26.41 -4.75
C ALA A 345 -18.11 -26.55 -4.59
N ASP A 346 -17.39 -26.70 -5.70
CA ASP A 346 -15.94 -26.87 -5.73
C ASP A 346 -15.23 -25.70 -6.43
N PRO A 347 -14.56 -24.81 -5.66
CA PRO A 347 -13.76 -23.73 -6.22
C PRO A 347 -12.57 -24.16 -7.08
N LYS A 348 -12.17 -25.44 -7.05
CA LYS A 348 -11.05 -25.97 -7.86
C LYS A 348 -11.44 -26.27 -9.29
N LEU A 349 -12.73 -26.43 -9.59
CA LEU A 349 -13.23 -26.57 -10.95
C LEU A 349 -13.03 -25.28 -11.74
N TYR A 350 -13.29 -25.32 -13.04
CA TYR A 350 -12.98 -24.23 -13.95
C TYR A 350 -13.88 -23.00 -13.68
N GLN A 351 -13.30 -21.93 -13.14
CA GLN A 351 -14.06 -20.74 -12.72
C GLN A 351 -14.06 -19.65 -13.81
N LEU A 352 -15.01 -19.70 -14.75
CA LEU A 352 -15.32 -18.56 -15.62
C LEU A 352 -16.63 -17.91 -15.16
N GLU A 353 -16.50 -16.92 -14.28
CA GLU A 353 -17.62 -16.23 -13.64
C GLU A 353 -17.77 -14.79 -14.15
N ILE A 354 -18.96 -14.44 -14.62
CA ILE A 354 -19.40 -13.07 -14.88
C ILE A 354 -20.15 -12.56 -13.66
N VAL A 355 -19.65 -11.47 -13.07
CA VAL A 355 -20.24 -10.89 -11.86
C VAL A 355 -20.82 -9.51 -12.18
N PRO A 356 -22.14 -9.29 -12.05
CA PRO A 356 -22.72 -7.97 -12.26
C PRO A 356 -22.19 -6.93 -11.26
N PRO A 357 -22.18 -5.64 -11.62
CA PRO A 357 -21.60 -4.57 -10.81
C PRO A 357 -22.12 -4.51 -9.36
N SER A 358 -23.42 -4.74 -9.12
CA SER A 358 -24.01 -4.73 -7.78
C SER A 358 -23.46 -5.85 -6.89
N LEU A 359 -23.30 -7.05 -7.44
CA LEU A 359 -22.71 -8.21 -6.75
C LEU A 359 -21.21 -8.00 -6.54
N ALA A 360 -20.49 -7.47 -7.53
CA ALA A 360 -19.06 -7.18 -7.43
C ALA A 360 -18.77 -6.12 -6.34
N ARG A 361 -19.55 -5.04 -6.29
CA ARG A 361 -19.47 -4.02 -5.23
C ARG A 361 -19.70 -4.63 -3.85
N ARG A 362 -20.75 -5.44 -3.70
CA ARG A 362 -21.05 -6.12 -2.43
C ARG A 362 -19.90 -7.04 -2.00
N ARG A 363 -19.35 -7.83 -2.92
CA ARG A 363 -18.20 -8.73 -2.67
C ARG A 363 -16.98 -7.93 -2.22
N ASN A 364 -16.66 -6.84 -2.91
CA ASN A 364 -15.55 -5.95 -2.57
C ASN A 364 -15.75 -5.24 -1.23
N LEU A 365 -16.97 -4.81 -0.91
CA LEU A 365 -17.28 -4.23 0.40
C LEU A 365 -17.04 -5.26 1.51
N LEU A 366 -17.61 -6.45 1.38
CA LEU A 366 -17.44 -7.51 2.39
C LEU A 366 -15.98 -7.96 2.54
N GLN A 367 -15.23 -8.03 1.45
CA GLN A 367 -13.85 -8.53 1.47
C GLN A 367 -12.81 -7.46 1.81
N ARG A 368 -12.91 -6.24 1.30
CA ARG A 368 -11.88 -5.21 1.47
C ARG A 368 -12.26 -4.16 2.50
N THR A 369 -13.51 -3.69 2.49
CA THR A 369 -13.91 -2.63 3.43
C THR A 369 -14.06 -3.13 4.86
N SER A 370 -14.34 -4.42 5.08
CA SER A 370 -14.34 -5.00 6.43
C SER A 370 -12.97 -4.89 7.10
N PHE A 371 -11.87 -5.20 6.40
CA PHE A 371 -10.51 -5.03 6.94
C PHE A 371 -10.15 -3.55 7.12
N LEU A 372 -10.56 -2.67 6.21
CA LEU A 372 -10.33 -1.22 6.36
C LEU A 372 -11.10 -0.65 7.56
N VAL A 373 -12.34 -1.07 7.77
CA VAL A 373 -13.15 -0.71 8.94
C VAL A 373 -12.50 -1.26 10.21
N ALA A 374 -12.07 -2.53 10.21
CA ALA A 374 -11.36 -3.10 11.35
C ALA A 374 -10.04 -2.35 11.66
N ALA A 375 -9.26 -2.01 10.63
CA ALA A 375 -8.05 -1.21 10.79
C ALA A 375 -8.35 0.20 11.31
N GLY A 376 -9.43 0.84 10.85
CA GLY A 376 -9.90 2.13 11.35
C GLY A 376 -10.31 2.08 12.81
N VAL A 377 -11.04 1.04 13.22
CA VAL A 377 -11.42 0.80 14.62
C VAL A 377 -10.19 0.59 15.50
N LEU A 378 -9.21 -0.19 15.05
CA LEU A 378 -7.95 -0.41 15.76
C LEU A 378 -7.12 0.88 15.88
N ALA A 379 -7.05 1.68 14.81
CA ALA A 379 -6.37 2.98 14.82
C ALA A 379 -7.05 3.96 15.78
N LEU A 380 -8.38 4.01 15.81
CA LEU A 380 -9.13 4.83 16.75
C LEU A 380 -8.89 4.38 18.20
N ALA A 381 -8.92 3.07 18.47
CA ALA A 381 -8.61 2.52 19.79
C ALA A 381 -7.19 2.89 20.23
N TYR A 382 -6.21 2.81 19.32
CA TYR A 382 -4.84 3.25 19.58
C TYR A 382 -4.76 4.76 19.91
N LEU A 383 -5.46 5.61 19.16
CA LEU A 383 -5.49 7.06 19.41
C LEU A 383 -6.11 7.39 20.77
N ILE A 384 -7.19 6.69 21.17
CA ILE A 384 -7.81 6.85 22.49
C ILE A 384 -6.81 6.47 23.59
N LEU A 385 -6.15 5.31 23.48
CA LEU A 385 -5.14 4.87 24.45
C LEU A 385 -3.92 5.80 24.50
N ALA A 386 -3.49 6.32 23.35
CA ALA A 386 -2.39 7.28 23.27
C ALA A 386 -2.77 8.62 23.90
N TYR A 387 -4.01 9.07 23.70
CA TYR A 387 -4.55 10.27 24.33
C TYR A 387 -4.62 10.10 25.86
N ASP A 388 -5.13 8.97 26.35
CA ASP A 388 -5.20 8.69 27.79
C ASP A 388 -3.80 8.70 28.41
N ARG A 389 -2.82 8.00 27.81
CA ARG A 389 -1.42 8.02 28.28
C ARG A 389 -0.80 9.42 28.24
N ALA A 390 -1.05 10.19 27.18
CA ALA A 390 -0.57 11.56 27.07
C ALA A 390 -1.20 12.47 28.13
N SER A 391 -2.48 12.28 28.44
CA SER A 391 -3.21 13.02 29.47
C SER A 391 -2.66 12.72 30.86
N GLU A 392 -2.36 11.46 31.16
CA GLU A 392 -1.74 11.04 32.41
C GLU A 392 -0.34 11.63 32.57
N THR A 393 0.47 11.57 31.51
CA THR A 393 1.81 12.16 31.49
C THR A 393 1.77 13.68 31.70
N ARG A 394 0.84 14.39 31.05
CA ARG A 394 0.61 15.83 31.29
C ARG A 394 0.23 16.10 32.74
N GLY A 395 -0.67 15.30 33.32
CA GLY A 395 -1.05 15.42 34.73
C GLY A 395 0.13 15.25 35.69
N ILE A 396 1.06 14.32 35.40
CA ILE A 396 2.30 14.14 36.17
C ILE A 396 3.23 15.35 36.02
N LEU A 397 3.44 15.83 34.79
CA LEU A 397 4.27 17.00 34.49
C LEU A 397 3.75 18.25 35.19
N GLU A 398 2.44 18.51 35.18
CA GLU A 398 1.84 19.64 35.88
C GLU A 398 2.02 19.56 37.40
N ARG A 399 1.89 18.36 37.99
CA ARG A 399 2.16 18.15 39.43
C ARG A 399 3.64 18.40 39.73
N TYR A 400 4.54 17.87 38.90
CA TYR A 400 5.98 18.08 39.05
C TYR A 400 6.35 19.56 38.95
N GLN A 401 5.76 20.28 37.99
CA GLN A 401 5.95 21.72 37.82
C GLN A 401 5.38 22.51 39.01
N LYS A 402 4.23 22.13 39.59
CA LYS A 402 3.70 22.76 40.80
C LYS A 402 4.59 22.52 42.01
N THR A 403 5.09 21.31 42.20
CA THR A 403 5.93 20.94 43.35
C THR A 403 7.33 21.54 43.26
N HIS A 404 7.95 21.54 42.07
CA HIS A 404 9.33 21.96 41.89
C HIS A 404 9.49 23.35 41.27
N GLY A 405 8.45 23.94 40.71
CA GLY A 405 8.51 25.27 40.07
C GLY A 405 8.93 26.37 41.03
N ALA A 406 8.44 26.34 42.28
CA ALA A 406 8.85 27.28 43.33
C ALA A 406 10.34 27.11 43.72
N ARG A 407 10.85 25.87 43.65
CA ARG A 407 12.24 25.57 43.98
C ARG A 407 13.18 25.98 42.83
N VAL A 408 12.78 25.77 41.58
CA VAL A 408 13.51 26.22 40.39
C VAL A 408 13.55 27.74 40.32
N SER A 409 12.44 28.44 40.56
CA SER A 409 12.43 29.91 40.57
C SER A 409 13.28 30.48 41.71
N ALA A 410 13.26 29.85 42.90
CA ALA A 410 14.13 30.24 44.00
C ALA A 410 15.62 30.05 43.68
N LEU A 411 16.00 28.96 43.02
CA LEU A 411 17.38 28.72 42.58
C LEU A 411 17.84 29.73 41.52
N LEU A 412 16.98 30.06 40.55
CA LEU A 412 17.28 31.09 39.54
C LEU A 412 17.43 32.48 40.16
N ALA A 413 16.60 32.81 41.16
CA ALA A 413 16.72 34.07 41.89
C ALA A 413 18.03 34.14 42.71
N ALA A 414 18.42 33.02 43.34
CA ALA A 414 19.67 32.92 44.07
C ALA A 414 20.90 33.06 43.15
N ASP A 415 20.85 32.46 41.96
CA ASP A 415 21.91 32.58 40.94
C ASP A 415 22.08 34.02 40.42
N GLN A 416 20.96 34.70 40.15
CA GLN A 416 20.98 36.13 39.80
C GLN A 416 21.56 37.01 40.92
N GLN A 417 21.23 36.69 42.18
CA GLN A 417 21.75 37.43 43.32
C GLN A 417 23.26 37.19 43.52
N ALA A 418 23.73 35.95 43.33
CA ALA A 418 25.15 35.62 43.35
C ALA A 418 25.92 36.36 42.25
N THR A 419 25.37 36.43 41.04
CA THR A 419 25.96 37.16 39.92
C THR A 419 26.12 38.65 40.23
N ARG A 420 25.08 39.31 40.77
CA ARG A 420 25.15 40.72 41.18
C ARG A 420 26.15 40.97 42.32
N ALA A 421 26.26 40.03 43.26
CA ALA A 421 27.25 40.11 44.33
C ALA A 421 28.69 40.00 43.79
N ALA A 422 28.93 39.15 42.80
CA ALA A 422 30.23 39.02 42.15
C ALA A 422 30.61 40.30 41.38
N GLU A 423 29.68 40.90 40.66
CA GLU A 423 29.89 42.18 39.95
C GLU A 423 30.27 43.30 40.92
N SER A 424 29.51 43.47 42.01
CA SER A 424 29.79 44.49 43.03
C SER A 424 31.10 44.24 43.78
N PHE A 425 31.46 42.99 44.04
CA PHE A 425 32.77 42.65 44.60
C PHE A 425 33.91 43.06 43.67
N SER A 426 33.77 42.84 42.36
CA SER A 426 34.78 43.25 41.37
C SER A 426 34.98 44.77 41.33
N GLU A 427 33.90 45.54 41.48
CA GLU A 427 33.94 47.01 41.50
C GLU A 427 34.66 47.53 42.76
N LEU A 428 34.33 46.96 43.93
CA LEU A 428 34.98 47.29 45.19
C LEU A 428 36.47 46.93 45.17
N TRP A 429 36.83 45.79 44.59
CA TRP A 429 38.21 45.38 44.41
C TRP A 429 38.98 46.39 43.54
N GLY A 430 38.40 46.81 42.42
CA GLY A 430 38.97 47.84 41.55
C GLY A 430 39.14 49.20 42.23
N ARG A 431 38.27 49.55 43.19
CA ARG A 431 38.43 50.77 44.02
C ARG A 431 39.55 50.63 45.04
N SER A 432 39.68 49.47 45.70
CA SER A 432 40.74 49.22 46.69
C SER A 432 42.14 49.23 46.06
N ALA A 433 42.29 48.65 44.85
CA ALA A 433 43.54 48.61 44.11
C ALA A 433 44.09 50.01 43.74
N ARG A 434 43.23 51.05 43.70
CA ARG A 434 43.67 52.44 43.47
C ARG A 434 44.23 53.12 44.72
N ILE A 435 43.90 52.63 45.91
CA ILE A 435 44.31 53.22 47.20
C ILE A 435 45.64 52.62 47.67
N GLU A 436 45.86 51.33 47.40
CA GLU A 436 47.04 50.58 47.85
C GLU A 436 48.40 51.27 47.57
N PRO A 437 48.66 51.82 46.36
CA PRO A 437 49.96 52.46 46.08
C PRO A 437 50.22 53.72 46.92
N TRP A 438 49.17 54.43 47.36
CA TRP A 438 49.29 55.62 48.19
C TRP A 438 49.63 55.28 49.64
N LEU A 439 49.10 54.15 50.15
CA LEU A 439 49.46 53.64 51.47
C LEU A 439 50.93 53.19 51.50
N GLN A 440 51.40 52.55 50.44
CA GLN A 440 52.79 52.08 50.34
C GLN A 440 53.81 53.21 50.14
N ALA A 441 53.39 54.43 49.78
CA ALA A 441 54.28 55.56 49.55
C ALA A 441 54.77 56.26 50.83
N SER A 442 54.09 56.08 51.97
CA SER A 442 54.44 56.76 53.22
C SER A 442 55.76 56.28 53.85
N PRO A 443 56.03 54.97 53.97
CA PRO A 443 57.35 54.49 54.42
C PRO A 443 58.47 54.91 53.47
N ALA A 444 58.17 54.94 52.18
CA ALA A 444 59.15 55.27 51.17
C ALA A 444 59.53 56.76 51.16
N LEU A 445 58.59 57.65 51.50
CA LEU A 445 58.88 59.07 51.74
C LEU A 445 59.85 59.26 52.90
N LEU A 446 59.65 58.51 54.00
CA LEU A 446 60.55 58.58 55.17
C LEU A 446 61.95 58.09 54.82
N ALA A 447 62.07 56.93 54.16
CA ALA A 447 63.35 56.39 53.72
C ALA A 447 64.07 57.34 52.75
N ALA A 448 63.33 57.98 51.84
CA ALA A 448 63.88 58.94 50.91
C ALA A 448 64.44 60.19 51.62
N LEU A 449 63.68 60.71 52.59
CA LEU A 449 64.09 61.86 53.38
C LEU A 449 65.33 61.57 54.24
N GLU A 450 65.34 60.43 54.93
CA GLU A 450 66.46 60.00 55.77
C GLU A 450 67.74 59.84 54.94
N THR A 451 67.63 59.22 53.76
CA THR A 451 68.75 59.07 52.84
C THR A 451 69.28 60.42 52.40
N VAL A 452 68.43 61.34 51.92
CA VAL A 452 68.87 62.67 51.48
C VAL A 452 69.50 63.48 52.63
N GLN A 453 68.93 63.42 53.83
CA GLN A 453 69.45 64.13 55.00
C GLN A 453 70.82 63.60 55.42
N SER A 454 71.09 62.30 55.28
CA SER A 454 72.38 61.69 55.63
C SER A 454 73.56 62.16 54.77
N VAL A 455 73.30 62.75 53.61
CA VAL A 455 74.33 63.18 52.64
C VAL A 455 74.32 64.69 52.40
N LEU A 456 73.40 65.41 53.05
CA LEU A 456 73.20 66.82 52.80
C LEU A 456 74.42 67.62 53.30
N PRO A 457 75.17 68.32 52.42
CA PRO A 457 76.29 69.14 52.86
C PRO A 457 75.80 70.37 53.64
N GLU A 458 76.66 70.98 54.46
CA GLU A 458 76.27 72.13 55.32
C GLU A 458 75.74 73.34 54.53
N ASP A 459 76.13 73.48 53.26
CA ASP A 459 75.68 74.56 52.37
C ASP A 459 74.33 74.28 51.70
N PHE A 460 73.72 73.11 51.91
CA PHE A 460 72.42 72.73 51.36
C PHE A 460 71.35 72.63 52.46
N THR A 461 70.13 73.08 52.18
CA THR A 461 69.00 73.00 53.12
C THR A 461 67.75 72.50 52.40
N ILE A 462 67.05 71.55 52.99
CA ILE A 462 65.78 71.03 52.44
C ILE A 462 64.68 72.09 52.67
N GLU A 463 64.02 72.51 51.60
CA GLU A 463 62.95 73.52 51.64
C GLU A 463 61.57 72.87 51.73
N ARG A 464 61.35 71.80 50.95
CA ARG A 464 60.03 71.16 50.85
C ARG A 464 60.14 69.70 50.45
N VAL A 465 59.35 68.84 51.10
CA VAL A 465 59.18 67.42 50.78
C VAL A 465 57.70 67.18 50.50
N GLN A 466 57.36 66.56 49.38
CA GLN A 466 55.97 66.26 49.03
C GLN A 466 55.84 64.94 48.26
N LEU A 467 54.66 64.32 48.37
CA LEU A 467 54.23 63.27 47.44
C LEU A 467 53.61 63.92 46.20
N ALA A 468 54.17 63.63 45.04
CA ALA A 468 53.63 64.05 43.75
C ALA A 468 53.17 62.81 42.95
N ARG A 469 52.46 63.03 41.85
CA ARG A 469 52.20 61.97 40.86
C ARG A 469 53.30 61.99 39.82
N ALA A 470 53.79 60.81 39.44
CA ALA A 470 54.74 60.68 38.34
C ALA A 470 54.17 61.33 37.07
N SER A 471 54.97 62.21 36.44
CA SER A 471 54.68 62.78 35.13
C SER A 471 55.07 61.77 34.04
N ALA A 472 54.29 61.67 32.96
CA ALA A 472 54.47 60.75 31.84
C ALA A 472 55.87 60.78 31.17
N SER A 473 56.70 61.77 31.47
CA SER A 473 58.10 61.87 31.01
C SER A 473 59.09 60.98 31.78
N ALA A 474 58.69 60.35 32.87
CA ALA A 474 59.51 59.38 33.62
C ALA A 474 59.25 57.98 33.06
N GLY A 475 59.99 57.56 32.03
CA GLY A 475 59.82 56.32 31.23
C GLY A 475 59.71 54.99 31.99
N SER A 476 58.66 54.81 32.77
CA SER A 476 58.33 53.65 33.60
C SER A 476 56.84 53.30 33.53
N GLY A 477 56.22 53.43 32.35
CA GLY A 477 55.04 52.66 31.93
C GLY A 477 53.72 52.70 32.73
N ILE A 478 53.62 53.37 33.88
CA ILE A 478 52.40 53.38 34.71
C ILE A 478 52.13 54.80 35.22
N ASP A 479 51.22 55.50 34.54
CA ASP A 479 50.78 56.86 34.87
C ASP A 479 50.16 56.93 36.29
N GLY A 480 50.55 57.95 37.06
CA GLY A 480 49.84 58.34 38.28
C GLY A 480 50.26 57.66 39.59
N ARG A 481 51.35 56.89 39.63
CA ARG A 481 51.94 56.40 40.89
C ARG A 481 52.53 57.54 41.74
N PRO A 482 52.51 57.41 43.08
CA PRO A 482 53.09 58.42 43.96
C PRO A 482 54.63 58.37 43.94
N ILE A 483 55.24 59.53 43.73
CA ILE A 483 56.69 59.78 43.75
C ILE A 483 57.00 60.80 44.85
N VAL A 484 58.21 60.79 45.38
CA VAL A 484 58.66 61.72 46.42
C VAL A 484 59.46 62.83 45.76
N GLN A 485 59.03 64.08 45.93
CA GLN A 485 59.76 65.25 45.44
C GLN A 485 60.36 66.03 46.61
N ILE A 486 61.67 66.28 46.54
CA ILE A 486 62.43 67.00 47.56
C ILE A 486 63.08 68.23 46.92
N ALA A 487 62.64 69.42 47.33
CA ALA A 487 63.23 70.68 46.94
C ALA A 487 64.34 71.06 47.94
N ILE A 488 65.54 71.34 47.41
CA ILE A 488 66.74 71.64 48.17
C ILE A 488 67.29 72.99 47.71
N HIS A 489 67.69 73.81 48.66
CA HIS A 489 68.24 75.13 48.47
C HIS A 489 69.74 75.17 48.79
N TYR A 490 70.52 75.98 48.06
CA TYR A 490 71.97 76.16 48.25
C TYR A 490 72.32 77.56 48.78
N MET A 491 73.06 77.62 49.88
CA MET A 491 73.51 78.85 50.53
C MET A 491 74.92 79.24 50.07
N GLN A 492 75.05 80.43 49.46
CA GLN A 492 76.28 80.83 48.76
C GLN A 492 77.37 81.34 49.73
N ARG A 493 78.27 80.45 50.17
CA ARG A 493 79.51 80.78 50.92
C ARG A 493 80.77 80.48 50.10
N GLY A 494 80.97 81.18 48.98
CA GLY A 494 82.24 81.14 48.22
C GLY A 494 82.56 79.86 47.42
N GLY A 495 81.69 78.85 47.40
CA GLY A 495 81.83 77.60 46.61
C GLY A 495 81.25 77.67 45.18
N ASP A 496 81.58 76.67 44.35
CA ASP A 496 81.12 76.53 42.96
C ASP A 496 79.91 75.59 42.87
N TRP A 497 78.72 76.17 42.70
CA TRP A 497 77.44 75.46 42.57
C TRP A 497 77.47 74.27 41.61
N ALA A 498 78.11 74.42 40.43
CA ALA A 498 78.08 73.37 39.42
C ALA A 498 78.85 72.13 39.90
N ARG A 499 79.97 72.35 40.59
CA ARG A 499 80.80 71.30 41.19
C ARG A 499 80.10 70.67 42.40
N ASP A 500 79.56 71.48 43.30
CA ASP A 500 78.97 71.01 44.55
C ASP A 500 77.64 70.25 44.31
N ARG A 501 76.82 70.71 43.37
CA ARG A 501 75.61 70.00 42.90
C ARG A 501 75.96 68.63 42.31
N ARG A 502 76.97 68.59 41.43
CA ARG A 502 77.39 67.34 40.77
C ARG A 502 77.93 66.36 41.80
N SER A 503 78.76 66.81 42.74
CA SER A 503 79.27 65.96 43.81
C SER A 503 78.17 65.46 44.75
N PHE A 504 77.22 66.31 45.13
CA PHE A 504 76.07 65.92 45.97
C PHE A 504 75.20 64.85 45.28
N TYR A 505 74.96 64.98 43.98
CA TYR A 505 74.15 64.03 43.23
C TYR A 505 74.91 62.73 42.90
N GLU A 506 76.05 62.82 42.22
CA GLU A 506 76.78 61.65 41.70
C GLU A 506 77.55 60.91 42.79
N ASN A 507 78.26 61.63 43.67
CA ASN A 507 79.08 61.02 44.72
C ASN A 507 78.32 60.86 46.05
N GLY A 508 77.20 61.56 46.20
CA GLY A 508 76.39 61.54 47.40
C GLY A 508 75.17 60.62 47.26
N LEU A 509 74.16 61.06 46.51
CA LEU A 509 72.87 60.39 46.40
C LEU A 509 72.93 59.09 45.60
N LEU A 510 73.79 59.03 44.57
CA LEU A 510 74.01 57.85 43.73
C LEU A 510 75.17 56.97 44.20
N ALA A 511 75.69 57.19 45.41
CA ALA A 511 76.70 56.32 45.99
C ALA A 511 76.16 54.89 46.18
N PRO A 512 77.03 53.85 46.09
CA PRO A 512 76.59 52.47 46.26
C PRO A 512 75.81 52.26 47.56
N GLY A 513 74.62 51.66 47.46
CA GLY A 513 73.74 51.39 48.61
C GLY A 513 72.74 52.51 48.96
N ARG A 514 72.64 53.57 48.14
CA ARG A 514 71.62 54.63 48.26
C ARG A 514 70.61 54.55 47.11
N PHE A 515 70.51 55.55 46.25
CA PHE A 515 69.58 55.53 45.11
C PHE A 515 70.24 55.05 43.83
N THR A 516 69.49 54.36 42.97
CA THR A 516 69.91 54.13 41.58
C THR A 516 69.60 55.36 40.71
N PRO A 517 70.25 55.52 39.54
CA PRO A 517 69.91 56.59 38.58
C PRO A 517 68.46 56.53 38.06
N GLN A 518 67.80 55.38 38.19
CA GLN A 518 66.39 55.21 37.86
C GLN A 518 65.47 55.67 38.99
N GLN A 519 65.91 55.53 40.24
CA GLN A 519 65.16 55.91 41.43
C GLN A 519 65.26 57.39 41.75
N CYS A 520 66.43 58.02 41.64
CA CYS A 520 66.60 59.45 41.95
C CYS A 520 67.00 60.22 40.68
N ARG A 521 66.23 61.27 40.37
CA ARG A 521 66.49 62.16 39.24
C ARG A 521 66.50 63.61 39.69
N VAL A 522 67.37 64.40 39.09
CA VAL A 522 67.36 65.86 39.23
C VAL A 522 66.47 66.45 38.15
N LEU A 523 65.49 67.25 38.55
CA LEU A 523 64.72 68.08 37.61
C LEU A 523 65.51 69.36 37.31
N GLU A 524 66.00 69.51 36.09
CA GLU A 524 66.61 70.76 35.62
C GLU A 524 65.53 71.75 35.18
N GLY A 525 65.47 72.96 35.79
CA GLY A 525 64.74 74.09 35.19
C GLY A 525 63.63 74.78 36.01
N ALA A 526 63.75 74.94 37.33
CA ALA A 526 62.97 75.96 38.02
C ALA A 526 63.67 77.33 37.90
N LYS A 527 63.17 78.20 37.00
CA LYS A 527 63.62 79.60 36.86
C LYS A 527 63.51 80.31 38.21
N VAL A 528 64.64 80.66 38.81
CA VAL A 528 64.68 81.52 40.01
C VAL A 528 64.40 82.96 39.59
N PRO A 529 63.40 83.65 40.18
CA PRO A 529 63.10 85.05 39.86
C PRO A 529 64.31 85.95 40.13
N GLN A 530 64.58 86.87 39.19
CA GLN A 530 65.80 87.70 39.06
C GLN A 530 66.12 88.66 40.24
N ALA A 531 65.42 88.58 41.37
CA ALA A 531 65.61 89.44 42.54
C ALA A 531 66.40 88.78 43.70
N MET A 532 66.84 87.52 43.56
CA MET A 532 67.71 86.87 44.54
C MET A 532 68.71 85.95 43.83
N LYS A 533 70.02 86.16 44.02
CA LYS A 533 71.07 85.18 43.66
C LYS A 533 70.86 83.92 44.52
N ARG A 534 70.07 82.96 44.05
CA ARG A 534 69.78 81.70 44.75
C ARG A 534 69.82 80.55 43.75
N ALA A 535 70.55 79.49 44.07
CA ALA A 535 70.51 78.23 43.33
C ALA A 535 69.61 77.24 44.09
N SER A 536 68.80 76.47 43.36
CA SER A 536 67.91 75.45 43.92
C SER A 536 67.92 74.19 43.06
N LEU A 537 67.61 73.06 43.68
CA LEU A 537 67.54 71.72 43.09
C LEU A 537 66.22 71.07 43.49
N VAL A 538 65.58 70.35 42.57
CA VAL A 538 64.47 69.47 42.93
C VAL A 538 64.87 68.04 42.58
N LEU A 539 64.85 67.17 43.57
CA LEU A 539 65.03 65.73 43.43
C LEU A 539 63.66 65.07 43.29
N GLU A 540 63.54 64.19 42.32
CA GLU A 540 62.40 63.29 42.14
C GLU A 540 62.87 61.87 42.46
N ILE A 541 62.24 61.26 43.46
CA ILE A 541 62.58 59.93 43.96
C ILE A 541 61.38 59.03 43.73
N ASP A 542 61.54 58.02 42.87
CA ASP A 542 60.56 56.97 42.63
C ASP A 542 60.88 55.76 43.52
N PRO A 543 60.07 55.50 44.57
CA PRO A 543 60.31 54.39 45.47
C PRO A 543 59.92 53.02 44.89
N PHE A 544 59.19 52.99 43.77
CA PHE A 544 58.76 51.77 43.09
C PHE A 544 59.62 51.43 41.88
N ALA A 545 60.56 52.31 41.53
CA ALA A 545 61.55 52.03 40.49
C ALA A 545 62.50 50.91 40.97
N PRO A 546 62.86 49.96 40.08
CA PRO A 546 63.65 48.81 40.44
C PRO A 546 65.04 49.21 40.98
N THR A 547 65.50 48.51 42.01
CA THR A 547 66.81 48.71 42.66
C THR A 547 67.97 48.07 41.90
N ARG A 548 67.70 47.41 40.76
CA ARG A 548 68.68 46.83 39.83
C ARG A 548 68.28 47.19 38.41
N GLU A 549 69.25 47.42 37.53
CA GLU A 549 69.00 47.41 36.08
C GLU A 549 68.49 46.02 35.71
N VAL A 550 67.22 45.93 35.35
CA VAL A 550 66.62 44.70 34.84
C VAL A 550 66.72 44.77 33.32
N GLU A 551 67.54 43.91 32.72
CA GLU A 551 67.52 43.61 31.29
C GLU A 551 66.13 43.08 30.90
N PRO A 552 65.62 43.39 29.69
CA PRO A 552 64.27 43.00 29.30
C PRO A 552 64.25 41.52 28.91
N GLU A 553 63.83 40.64 29.82
CA GLU A 553 63.48 39.27 29.49
C GLU A 553 61.96 39.11 29.27
N ALA A 554 61.67 38.33 28.23
CA ALA A 554 60.38 37.95 27.69
C ALA A 554 59.74 36.79 28.49
N GLU A 555 58.60 36.31 27.97
CA GLU A 555 57.88 35.07 28.32
C GLU A 555 56.96 35.12 29.55
N VAL A 556 55.80 34.46 29.67
CA VAL A 556 54.97 33.45 28.95
C VAL A 556 53.64 33.42 29.78
N ALA A 557 52.43 33.07 29.35
CA ALA A 557 51.95 31.88 28.66
C ALA A 557 50.47 32.03 28.23
N GLU A 558 50.14 31.42 27.10
CA GLU A 558 48.84 30.78 26.84
C GLU A 558 48.70 29.47 27.65
N ALA A 559 47.48 29.10 28.00
CA ALA A 559 47.02 27.70 28.18
C ALA A 559 45.47 27.71 28.07
N GLU A 560 44.92 27.28 26.94
CA GLU A 560 44.41 25.92 26.65
C GLU A 560 43.15 25.55 27.46
N THR A 561 41.96 25.57 26.85
CA THR A 561 41.27 24.46 26.13
C THR A 561 40.98 23.20 26.96
N GLY A 562 39.71 22.77 26.86
CA GLY A 562 39.16 21.53 27.43
C GLY A 562 37.72 21.81 27.88
N GLY A 563 36.66 21.49 27.15
CA GLY A 563 36.41 20.23 26.45
C GLY A 563 35.53 19.38 27.35
N GLU A 564 34.23 19.26 27.01
CA GLU A 564 33.42 18.03 27.04
C GLU A 564 31.91 18.34 27.01
N LYS A 565 31.25 17.89 25.94
CA LYS A 565 29.84 17.49 25.98
C LYS A 565 29.74 16.20 26.80
N PRO A 566 28.56 15.92 27.38
CA PRO A 566 27.93 14.67 26.92
C PRO A 566 26.39 14.72 26.77
N ARG A 567 25.98 13.98 25.72
CA ARG A 567 24.75 13.21 25.48
C ARG A 567 23.39 13.88 25.56
#